data_AF-A0AAU5HEY2-F1
#
_entry.id   AF-A0AAU5HEY2-F1
#
_cell.length_a   1.000
_cell.length_b   1.000
_cell.length_c   1.000
_cell.angle_alpha   90.00
_cell.angle_beta   90.00
_cell.angle_gamma   90.00
#
_symmetry.space_group_name_H-M   'P 1'
#
loop_
_entity.id
_entity.type
_entity.pdbx_description
1 polymer ?
#
loop_
_entity_poly.entity_id
_entity_poly.type
_entity_poly.pdbx_seq_one_letter_code
_entity_poly.pdbx_strand_id
1 'polypeptide(L)' 'MRIGEFDVGLFNCYDIRFPECARPLVEMGADLLSVSAASVRGPRKEDR' A
#
# COMPACT_ATOMS: atom_id res chain seq x y z
N MET A 1 -4.41 4.73 -10.80
CA MET A 1 -4.64 6.19 -10.94
C MET A 1 -3.34 6.80 -11.38
N ARG A 2 -3.29 7.68 -12.39
CA ARG A 2 -2.02 8.25 -12.85
C ARG A 2 -1.68 9.55 -12.12
N ILE A 3 -0.47 9.67 -11.58
CA ILE A 3 0.08 10.88 -10.97
C ILE A 3 1.45 11.17 -11.60
N GLY A 4 1.52 12.21 -12.43
CA GLY A 4 2.70 12.47 -13.25
C GLY A 4 2.98 11.27 -14.17
N GLU A 5 4.18 10.71 -14.08
CA GLU A 5 4.60 9.56 -14.87
C GLU A 5 4.19 8.21 -14.26
N PHE A 6 3.80 8.18 -12.98
CA PHE A 6 3.55 6.94 -12.23
C PHE A 6 2.08 6.50 -12.26
N ASP A 7 1.87 5.21 -12.45
CA ASP A 7 0.60 4.55 -12.17
C ASP A 7 0.53 4.11 -10.71
N VAL A 8 -0.38 4.73 -9.96
CA VAL A 8 -0.56 4.51 -8.52
C VAL A 8 -1.68 3.49 -8.26
N GLY A 9 -1.33 2.40 -7.57
CA GLY A 9 -2.24 1.43 -6.98
C GLY A 9 -2.62 1.80 -5.55
N LEU A 10 -3.88 1.61 -5.17
CA LEU A 10 -4.37 1.93 -3.83
C LEU A 10 -4.40 0.69 -2.94
N PHE A 11 -3.91 0.84 -1.72
CA PHE A 11 -3.77 -0.20 -0.70
C PHE A 11 -4.32 0.28 0.64
N ASN A 12 -4.82 -0.62 1.48
CA ASN A 12 -5.09 -0.32 2.89
C ASN A 12 -3.95 -0.82 3.77
N CYS A 13 -3.83 -0.25 4.98
CA CYS A 13 -2.76 -0.61 5.93
C CYS A 13 -2.77 -2.06 6.43
N TYR A 14 -3.83 -2.83 6.17
CA TYR A 14 -3.84 -4.26 6.48
C TYR A 14 -3.30 -5.11 5.31
N ASP A 15 -3.53 -4.67 4.08
CA ASP A 15 -3.17 -5.39 2.86
C ASP A 15 -1.65 -5.55 2.71
N ILE A 16 -0.86 -4.63 3.28
CA ILE A 16 0.62 -4.68 3.28
C ILE A 16 1.18 -5.95 3.94
N ARG A 17 0.37 -6.67 4.73
CA ARG A 17 0.76 -7.92 5.38
C ARG A 17 0.70 -9.12 4.45
N PHE A 18 0.04 -8.98 3.29
CA PHE A 18 -0.24 -10.05 2.34
C PHE A 18 0.29 -9.65 0.95
N PRO A 19 1.44 -10.17 0.52
CA PRO A 19 2.00 -9.84 -0.80
C PRO A 19 1.05 -10.22 -1.95
N GLU A 20 0.15 -11.17 -1.74
CA GLU A 20 -0.87 -11.60 -2.68
C GLU A 20 -1.84 -10.46 -3.04
N CYS A 21 -2.08 -9.53 -2.11
CA CYS A 21 -2.91 -8.35 -2.38
C CYS A 21 -2.20 -7.36 -3.31
N ALA A 22 -0.86 -7.29 -3.26
CA ALA A 22 -0.07 -6.30 -4.01
C ALA A 22 0.15 -6.76 -5.45
N ARG A 23 0.34 -8.06 -5.63
CA ARG A 23 0.63 -8.70 -6.91
C ARG A 23 -0.33 -8.33 -8.06
N PRO A 24 -1.67 -8.35 -7.92
CA PRO A 24 -2.55 -7.96 -9.01
C PRO A 24 -2.43 -6.48 -9.38
N LEU A 25 -2.13 -5.58 -8.41
CA LEU A 25 -1.93 -4.16 -8.72
C LEU A 25 -0.66 -3.96 -9.57
N VAL A 26 0.40 -4.68 -9.25
CA VAL A 26 1.65 -4.67 -10.04
C VAL A 26 1.43 -5.30 -11.42
N GLU A 27 0.70 -6.42 -11.51
CA GLU A 27 0.33 -7.04 -12.79
C GLU A 27 -0.53 -6.10 -13.66
N MET A 28 -1.32 -5.21 -13.06
CA MET A 28 -2.06 -4.15 -13.73
C MET A 28 -1.22 -2.90 -14.07
N GLY A 29 0.09 -2.92 -13.80
CA GLY A 29 1.02 -1.85 -14.16
C GLY A 29 1.20 -0.76 -13.09
N ALA A 30 0.89 -1.03 -11.82
CA ALA A 30 1.20 -0.07 -10.76
C ALA A 30 2.72 0.07 -10.54
N ASP A 31 3.24 1.29 -10.71
CA ASP A 31 4.62 1.66 -10.40
C ASP A 31 4.81 2.04 -8.92
N LEU A 32 3.73 2.49 -8.27
CA LEU A 32 3.72 2.97 -6.89
C LEU A 32 2.47 2.47 -6.16
N LEU A 33 2.65 2.01 -4.90
CA LEU A 33 1.54 1.64 -4.03
C LEU A 33 1.31 2.73 -2.97
N SER A 34 0.13 3.35 -3.00
CA SER A 34 -0.31 4.31 -1.98
C SER A 34 -1.09 3.57 -0.89
N VAL A 35 -0.63 3.68 0.35
CA VAL A 35 -1.26 2.99 1.49
C VAL A 35 -2.09 3.97 2.31
N SER A 36 -3.41 3.79 2.25
CA SER A 36 -4.36 4.39 3.19
C SER A 36 -4.12 3.78 4.57
N ALA A 37 -3.52 4.56 5.48
CA ALA A 37 -3.19 4.11 6.82
C ALA A 37 -3.96 4.85 7.90
N ALA A 38 -4.82 4.11 8.61
CA ALA A 38 -5.40 4.51 9.88
C ALA A 38 -4.74 3.71 11.01
N SER A 39 -3.43 3.92 11.21
CA SER A 39 -2.68 3.21 12.24
C SER A 39 -3.09 3.68 13.63
N VAL A 40 -3.89 2.87 14.32
CA VAL A 40 -4.17 3.04 15.75
C VAL A 40 -2.88 2.80 16.54
N ARG A 41 -2.58 3.65 17.52
CA ARG A 41 -1.47 3.47 18.47
C ARG A 41 -1.62 2.15 19.22
N GLY A 42 -0.52 1.42 19.42
CA GLY A 42 -0.53 0.17 20.15
C GLY A 42 0.87 -0.41 20.32
N PRO A 43 1.05 -1.33 21.29
CA PRO A 43 2.35 -1.96 21.54
C PRO A 43 2.89 -2.60 20.25
N ARG A 44 4.18 -2.37 19.95
CA ARG A 44 4.90 -2.71 18.70
C ARG A 44 4.70 -1.77 17.49
N LYS A 45 4.02 -0.62 17.65
CA LYS A 45 3.98 0.44 16.62
C LYS A 45 4.71 1.72 17.04
N GLU A 46 5.22 1.77 18.27
CA GLU A 46 5.86 2.94 18.88
C GLU A 46 7.39 2.90 18.78
N ASP A 47 7.97 1.80 18.29
CA ASP A 47 9.40 1.67 17.99
C ASP A 47 9.73 2.26 16.60
N ARG A 48 9.55 3.57 16.47
CA ARG A 48 10.37 4.55 15.71
C ARG A 48 9.63 5.85 15.48
#